data_AF-A0A0V8J060-F1
#
_entry.id   AF-A0A0V8J060-F1
#
_cell.length_a   1.000
_cell.length_b   1.000
_cell.length_c   1.000
_cell.angle_alpha   90.00
_cell.angle_beta   90.00
_cell.angle_gamma   90.00
#
_symmetry.space_group_name_H-M   'P 1'
#
loop_
_entity.id
_entity.type
_entity.pdbx_description
1 polymer ?
#
loop_
_entity_poly.entity_id
_entity_poly.type
_entity_poly.pdbx_seq_one_letter_code
_entity_poly.pdbx_strand_id
1 'polypeptide(L)'
;MMNNHAKSAILDRFNVTQSNFLGSGMEAGVYALSDHKVLKVYNHMSDLNKQWRLKEFYAGINSDGLGYELPYIYDVFLENGILVTTEKRIKGSNMRSLLSDMSFNEQSKMMKIYLKAHLELQQIKGNSTIKGFVLFDGPGISSIKIDNWYDD
;
A
#
# COMPACT_ATOMS: atom_id res chain seq x y z
N MET A 1 5.96 16.78 -16.81
CA MET A 1 5.16 17.69 -15.96
C MET A 1 3.74 17.16 -15.87
N MET A 2 3.12 17.17 -14.69
CA MET A 2 1.73 16.73 -14.52
C MET A 2 0.79 17.80 -15.05
N ASN A 3 -0.23 17.42 -15.82
CA ASN A 3 -1.22 18.36 -16.32
C ASN A 3 -2.15 18.80 -15.17
N ASN A 4 -1.96 20.02 -14.68
CA ASN A 4 -2.69 20.56 -13.53
C ASN A 4 -4.21 20.65 -13.78
N HIS A 5 -4.63 20.88 -15.02
CA HIS A 5 -6.07 20.88 -15.38
C HIS A 5 -6.67 19.49 -15.30
N ALA A 6 -5.95 18.47 -15.80
CA ALA A 6 -6.39 17.07 -15.71
C ALA A 6 -6.48 16.62 -14.24
N LYS A 7 -5.52 17.01 -13.40
CA LYS A 7 -5.58 16.77 -11.96
C LYS A 7 -6.81 17.42 -11.31
N SER A 8 -7.07 18.69 -11.61
CA SER A 8 -8.24 19.40 -11.07
C SER A 8 -9.54 18.66 -11.42
N ALA A 9 -9.70 18.29 -12.70
CA ALA A 9 -10.89 17.56 -13.14
C ALA A 9 -11.09 16.21 -12.41
N ILE A 10 -10.00 15.49 -12.11
CA ILE A 10 -10.05 14.28 -11.28
C ILE A 10 -10.56 14.61 -9.88
N LEU A 11 -9.97 15.61 -9.22
CA LEU A 11 -10.34 16.00 -7.87
C LEU A 11 -11.81 16.44 -7.80
N ASP A 12 -12.26 17.23 -8.79
CA ASP A 12 -13.64 17.70 -8.91
C ASP A 12 -14.63 16.54 -9.06
N ARG A 13 -14.32 15.55 -9.91
CA ARG A 13 -15.15 14.34 -10.10
C ARG A 13 -15.36 13.57 -8.79
N PHE A 14 -14.34 13.52 -7.95
CA PHE A 14 -14.40 12.83 -6.66
C PHE A 14 -14.86 13.73 -5.50
N ASN A 15 -15.23 14.98 -5.78
CA ASN A 15 -15.60 16.00 -4.81
C ASN A 15 -14.55 16.13 -3.68
N VAL A 16 -13.27 16.01 -4.04
CA VAL A 16 -12.14 16.18 -3.12
C VAL A 16 -11.46 17.52 -3.40
N THR A 17 -11.02 18.18 -2.35
CA THR A 17 -10.35 19.48 -2.42
C THR A 17 -9.00 19.41 -1.74
N GLN A 18 -8.26 20.53 -1.75
CA GLN A 18 -6.98 20.60 -1.06
C GLN A 18 -7.11 20.40 0.46
N SER A 19 -8.27 20.68 1.07
CA SER A 19 -8.49 20.40 2.50
C SER A 19 -8.53 18.90 2.81
N ASN A 20 -8.79 18.06 1.80
CA ASN A 20 -8.77 16.61 1.93
C ASN A 20 -7.37 16.01 1.72
N PHE A 21 -6.36 16.83 1.36
CA PHE A 21 -5.01 16.35 1.11
C PHE A 21 -4.37 15.80 2.40
N LEU A 22 -3.91 14.55 2.35
CA LEU A 22 -3.29 13.85 3.48
C LEU A 22 -1.77 13.85 3.40
N GLY A 23 -1.20 13.99 2.20
CA GLY A 23 0.23 14.00 1.98
C GLY A 23 0.60 13.48 0.59
N SER A 24 1.89 13.51 0.28
CA SER A 24 2.43 13.03 -0.99
C SER A 24 3.72 12.25 -0.79
N GLY A 25 3.89 11.19 -1.57
CA GLY A 25 5.17 10.52 -1.75
C GLY A 25 5.83 10.91 -3.07
N MET A 26 6.88 10.18 -3.44
CA MET A 26 7.58 10.38 -4.72
C MET A 26 6.69 10.13 -5.94
N GLU A 27 5.69 9.25 -5.83
CA GLU A 27 4.86 8.79 -6.96
C GLU A 27 3.46 9.41 -6.98
N ALA A 28 2.87 9.78 -5.84
CA ALA A 28 1.46 10.18 -5.79
C ALA A 28 1.15 11.18 -4.68
N GLY A 29 0.13 12.01 -4.92
CA GLY A 29 -0.59 12.75 -3.89
C GLY A 29 -1.78 11.93 -3.38
N VAL A 30 -2.05 11.98 -2.08
CA VAL A 30 -3.09 11.21 -1.40
C VAL A 30 -4.13 12.15 -0.82
N TYR A 31 -5.40 11.87 -1.08
CA TYR A 31 -6.54 12.66 -0.63
C TYR A 31 -7.52 11.76 0.11
N ALA A 32 -8.13 12.25 1.19
CA ALA A 32 -9.22 11.57 1.87
C ALA A 32 -10.47 11.60 0.97
N LEU A 33 -10.95 10.43 0.56
CA LEU A 33 -12.22 10.30 -0.16
C LEU A 33 -13.38 10.09 0.82
N SER A 34 -13.12 9.39 1.92
CA SER A 34 -14.04 9.23 3.05
C SER A 34 -13.27 8.89 4.33
N ASP A 35 -13.98 8.50 5.39
CA ASP A 35 -13.36 7.95 6.59
C ASP A 35 -12.63 6.62 6.37
N HIS A 36 -12.97 5.89 5.31
CA HIS A 36 -12.47 4.54 5.04
C HIS A 36 -11.74 4.41 3.71
N LYS A 37 -11.74 5.47 2.88
CA LYS A 37 -11.10 5.45 1.56
C LYS A 37 -10.21 6.65 1.32
N VAL A 38 -9.15 6.42 0.57
CA VAL A 38 -8.30 7.46 0.00
C VAL A 38 -8.30 7.39 -1.52
N LEU A 39 -8.13 8.55 -2.14
CA LEU A 39 -7.85 8.71 -3.56
C LEU A 39 -6.35 8.99 -3.70
N LYS A 40 -5.64 8.19 -4.48
CA LYS A 40 -4.27 8.52 -4.89
C LYS A 40 -4.27 8.97 -6.33
N VAL A 41 -3.64 10.12 -6.57
CA VAL A 41 -3.44 10.69 -7.90
C VAL A 41 -1.95 10.66 -8.18
N TYR A 42 -1.55 9.79 -9.11
CA TYR A 42 -0.16 9.50 -9.41
C TYR A 42 0.43 10.50 -10.38
N ASN A 43 1.75 10.68 -10.31
CA ASN A 43 2.51 11.43 -11.30
C ASN A 43 2.98 10.52 -12.44
N HIS A 44 3.60 11.14 -13.45
CA HIS A 44 4.11 10.48 -14.65
C HIS A 44 5.15 9.36 -14.45
N MET A 45 5.73 9.20 -13.26
CA MET A 45 6.70 8.12 -12.98
C MET A 45 6.03 6.78 -12.68
N SER A 46 4.70 6.75 -12.62
CA SER A 46 3.96 5.64 -12.07
C SER A 46 3.50 4.68 -13.16
N ASP A 47 3.66 3.38 -12.91
CA ASP A 47 3.29 2.32 -13.84
C ASP A 47 1.90 1.74 -13.48
N LEU A 48 0.98 1.76 -14.45
CA LEU A 48 -0.36 1.18 -14.32
C LEU A 48 -0.30 -0.32 -14.02
N ASN A 49 0.61 -1.07 -14.66
CA ASN A 49 0.74 -2.52 -14.46
C ASN A 49 1.24 -2.84 -13.05
N LYS A 50 2.14 -2.01 -12.50
CA LYS A 50 2.56 -2.11 -11.10
C LYS A 50 1.35 -1.99 -10.17
N GLN A 51 0.46 -1.02 -10.37
CA GLN A 51 -0.71 -0.84 -9.48
C GLN A 51 -1.73 -1.99 -9.62
N TRP A 52 -1.93 -2.53 -10.83
CA TRP A 52 -2.74 -3.73 -11.01
C TRP A 52 -2.18 -4.94 -10.26
N ARG A 53 -0.87 -5.19 -10.35
CA ARG A 53 -0.21 -6.27 -9.59
C ARG A 53 -0.33 -6.07 -8.09
N LEU A 54 -0.16 -4.84 -7.58
CA LEU A 54 -0.37 -4.54 -6.16
C LEU A 54 -1.82 -4.77 -5.74
N LYS A 55 -2.79 -4.42 -6.60
CA LYS A 55 -4.21 -4.69 -6.34
C LYS A 55 -4.48 -6.19 -6.21
N GLU A 56 -4.00 -6.98 -7.16
CA GLU A 56 -4.13 -8.44 -7.13
C GLU A 56 -3.45 -9.06 -5.91
N PHE A 57 -2.26 -8.56 -5.57
CA PHE A 57 -1.53 -8.98 -4.37
C PHE A 57 -2.35 -8.78 -3.10
N TYR A 58 -2.85 -7.56 -2.85
CA TYR A 58 -3.64 -7.28 -1.66
C TYR A 58 -4.99 -8.00 -1.66
N ALA A 59 -5.59 -8.24 -2.83
CA ALA A 59 -6.83 -9.01 -2.94
C ALA A 59 -6.63 -10.51 -2.66
N GLY A 60 -5.44 -11.06 -2.93
CA GLY A 60 -5.11 -12.47 -2.70
C GLY A 60 -4.62 -12.80 -1.28
N ILE A 61 -4.40 -11.79 -0.42
CA ILE A 61 -4.00 -11.99 0.96
C ILE A 61 -5.21 -12.34 1.82
N ASN A 62 -5.15 -13.47 2.52
CA ASN A 62 -6.06 -13.73 3.62
C ASN A 62 -5.53 -13.03 4.89
N SER A 63 -6.20 -11.94 5.29
CA SER A 63 -5.86 -11.18 6.50
C SER A 63 -6.50 -11.73 7.78
N ASP A 64 -7.26 -12.83 7.71
CA ASP A 64 -7.91 -13.44 8.87
C ASP A 64 -6.84 -13.91 9.87
N GLY A 65 -6.84 -13.29 11.05
CA GLY A 65 -5.87 -13.58 12.13
C GLY A 65 -4.84 -12.48 12.37
N LEU A 66 -4.77 -11.44 11.55
CA LEU A 66 -3.91 -10.29 11.82
C LEU A 66 -4.52 -9.35 12.87
N GLY A 67 -3.69 -8.92 13.82
CA GLY A 67 -4.07 -7.91 14.81
C GLY A 67 -4.06 -6.47 14.29
N TYR A 68 -3.85 -6.27 12.98
CA TYR A 68 -3.71 -4.96 12.35
C TYR A 68 -4.26 -4.95 10.92
N GLU A 69 -4.49 -3.75 10.39
CA GLU A 69 -5.03 -3.57 9.04
C GLU A 69 -3.95 -3.63 7.96
N LEU A 70 -4.26 -4.31 6.85
CA LEU A 70 -3.45 -4.27 5.64
C LEU A 70 -3.99 -3.25 4.62
N PRO A 71 -3.13 -2.73 3.73
CA PRO A 71 -3.57 -1.96 2.59
C PRO A 71 -4.48 -2.79 1.67
N TYR A 72 -5.37 -2.10 0.97
CA TYR A 72 -6.23 -2.72 -0.04
C TYR A 72 -6.52 -1.72 -1.14
N ILE A 73 -6.42 -2.15 -2.40
CA ILE A 73 -6.71 -1.30 -3.56
C ILE A 73 -8.07 -1.72 -4.12
N TYR A 74 -9.06 -0.83 -4.03
CA TYR A 74 -10.40 -1.09 -4.56
C TYR A 74 -10.39 -0.96 -6.08
N ASP A 75 -9.88 0.16 -6.61
CA ASP A 75 -9.89 0.45 -8.05
C ASP A 75 -8.54 0.97 -8.53
N VAL A 76 -8.22 0.64 -9.78
CA VAL A 76 -7.05 1.13 -10.53
C VAL A 76 -7.56 1.54 -11.91
N PHE A 77 -7.38 2.79 -12.30
CA PHE A 77 -7.85 3.29 -13.59
C PHE A 77 -7.02 4.49 -14.08
N LEU A 78 -7.17 4.81 -15.37
CA LEU A 78 -6.66 6.03 -15.97
C LEU A 78 -7.80 7.02 -16.13
N GLU A 79 -7.58 8.26 -15.68
CA GLU A 79 -8.49 9.38 -15.88
C GLU A 79 -7.70 10.53 -16.50
N ASN A 80 -8.10 11.02 -17.67
CA ASN A 80 -7.38 12.08 -18.39
C ASN A 80 -5.87 11.78 -18.57
N GLY A 81 -5.51 10.51 -18.77
CA GLY A 81 -4.13 10.05 -18.90
C GLY A 81 -3.33 10.00 -17.59
N ILE A 82 -3.97 10.23 -16.44
CA ILE A 82 -3.37 10.15 -15.11
C ILE A 82 -3.83 8.86 -14.42
N LEU A 83 -2.88 8.14 -13.84
CA LEU A 83 -3.16 6.97 -13.02
C LEU A 83 -3.78 7.38 -11.69
N VAL A 84 -4.89 6.73 -11.35
CA VAL A 84 -5.64 6.96 -10.13
C VAL A 84 -5.97 5.62 -9.48
N THR A 85 -5.86 5.59 -8.15
CA THR A 85 -6.35 4.46 -7.34
C THR A 85 -7.30 4.94 -6.25
N THR A 86 -8.27 4.08 -5.92
CA THR A 86 -9.06 4.20 -4.69
C THR A 86 -8.61 3.09 -3.75
N GLU A 87 -8.24 3.44 -2.52
CA GLU A 87 -7.63 2.49 -1.58
C GLU A 87 -8.25 2.59 -0.19
N LYS A 88 -8.07 1.53 0.60
CA LYS A 88 -8.44 1.52 2.02
C LYS A 88 -7.65 2.58 2.76
N ARG A 89 -8.36 3.41 3.53
CA ARG A 89 -7.75 4.39 4.43
C ARG A 89 -7.40 3.69 5.75
N ILE A 90 -6.10 3.60 6.03
CA ILE A 90 -5.59 3.17 7.33
C ILE A 90 -5.29 4.43 8.13
N LYS A 91 -5.99 4.64 9.24
CA LYS A 91 -5.76 5.77 10.14
C LYS A 91 -4.60 5.44 11.07
N GLY A 92 -3.68 6.37 11.24
CA GLY A 92 -2.54 6.20 12.13
C GLY A 92 -1.61 7.40 12.09
N SER A 93 -0.62 7.38 12.98
CA SER A 93 0.42 8.39 13.07
C SER A 93 1.77 7.76 12.76
N ASN A 94 2.73 8.58 12.32
CA ASN A 94 4.08 8.11 12.07
C ASN A 94 4.70 7.59 13.38
N MET A 95 5.28 6.39 13.36
CA MET A 95 5.91 5.80 14.54
C MET A 95 7.07 6.66 15.06
N ARG A 96 7.85 7.30 14.18
CA ARG A 96 8.99 8.15 14.57
C ARG A 96 8.53 9.34 15.42
N SER A 97 7.42 9.98 15.07
CA SER A 97 6.87 11.09 15.86
C SER A 97 6.30 10.61 17.20
N LEU A 98 5.84 9.37 17.27
CA LEU A 98 5.35 8.80 18.53
C LEU A 98 6.51 8.41 19.47
N LEU A 99 7.61 7.90 18.93
CA LEU A 99 8.73 7.40 19.72
C LEU A 99 9.49 8.50 20.49
N SER A 100 9.53 9.74 19.98
CA SER A 100 10.25 10.84 20.65
C SER A 100 9.69 11.20 22.02
N ASP A 101 8.39 11.00 22.21
CA ASP A 101 7.66 11.48 23.39
C ASP A 101 7.35 10.33 24.37
N MET A 102 7.72 9.10 24.01
CA MET A 102 7.49 7.90 24.81
C MET A 102 8.59 7.69 25.85
N SER A 103 8.18 7.30 27.06
CA SER A 103 9.07 6.72 28.06
C SER A 103 9.70 5.41 27.57
N PHE A 104 10.79 4.99 28.22
CA PHE A 104 11.44 3.72 27.92
C PHE A 104 10.48 2.51 27.96
N ASN A 105 9.56 2.47 28.95
CA ASN A 105 8.58 1.40 29.07
C ASN A 105 7.57 1.38 27.92
N GLU A 106 7.12 2.56 27.46
CA GLU A 106 6.23 2.68 26.31
C GLU A 106 6.94 2.27 25.01
N GLN A 107 8.19 2.69 24.81
CA GLN A 107 9.01 2.25 23.67
C GLN A 107 9.20 0.73 23.67
N SER A 108 9.48 0.12 24.84
CA SER A 108 9.60 -1.33 24.98
C SER A 108 8.29 -2.05 24.61
N LYS A 109 7.15 -1.52 25.05
CA LYS A 109 5.82 -2.05 24.68
C LYS A 109 5.56 -1.92 23.18
N MET A 110 5.90 -0.79 22.58
CA MET A 110 5.77 -0.55 21.14
C MET A 110 6.61 -1.54 20.33
N MET A 111 7.85 -1.80 20.76
CA MET A 111 8.73 -2.77 20.11
C MET A 111 8.15 -4.19 20.19
N LYS A 112 7.56 -4.59 21.31
CA LYS A 112 6.86 -5.88 21.44
C LYS A 112 5.67 -5.99 20.48
N ILE A 113 4.90 -4.92 20.31
CA ILE A 113 3.80 -4.87 19.32
C ILE A 113 4.34 -5.01 17.91
N TYR A 114 5.42 -4.30 17.56
CA TYR A 114 6.05 -4.39 16.25
C TYR A 114 6.55 -5.81 15.94
N LEU A 115 7.25 -6.44 16.88
CA LEU A 115 7.74 -7.82 16.74
C LEU A 115 6.58 -8.81 16.61
N LYS A 116 5.52 -8.64 17.41
CA LYS A 116 4.31 -9.46 17.31
C LYS A 116 3.65 -9.32 15.93
N ALA A 117 3.50 -8.09 15.42
CA ALA A 117 2.94 -7.85 14.09
C ALA A 117 3.77 -8.54 13.00
N HIS A 118 5.11 -8.57 13.13
CA HIS A 118 5.96 -9.30 12.19
C HIS A 118 5.73 -10.82 12.24
N LEU A 119 5.59 -11.39 13.44
CA LEU A 119 5.28 -12.82 13.59
C LEU A 119 3.89 -13.17 13.04
N GLU A 120 2.90 -12.28 13.20
CA GLU A 120 1.58 -12.43 12.59
C GLU A 120 1.65 -12.35 11.05
N LEU A 121 2.45 -11.42 10.51
CA LEU A 121 2.65 -11.27 9.07
C LEU A 121 3.20 -12.55 8.43
N GLN A 122 4.12 -13.25 9.11
CA GLN A 122 4.70 -14.52 8.64
C GLN A 122 3.66 -15.65 8.53
N GLN A 123 2.55 -15.56 9.26
CA GLN A 123 1.49 -16.57 9.26
C GLN A 123 0.43 -16.31 8.18
N ILE A 124 0.50 -15.18 7.48
CA ILE A 124 -0.46 -14.84 6.43
C ILE A 124 -0.44 -15.93 5.37
N LYS A 125 -1.64 -16.42 5.06
CA LYS A 125 -1.87 -17.28 3.91
C LYS A 125 -2.20 -16.45 2.68
N GLY A 126 -1.42 -16.61 1.62
CA GLY A 126 -1.65 -15.97 0.33
C GLY A 126 -2.11 -16.98 -0.71
N ASN A 127 -3.22 -16.69 -1.40
CA ASN A 127 -3.56 -17.33 -2.67
C ASN A 127 -3.12 -16.38 -3.79
N SER A 128 -1.82 -16.10 -3.85
CA SER A 128 -1.28 -15.20 -4.87
C SER A 128 -1.17 -15.95 -6.20
N THR A 129 -1.88 -15.50 -7.23
CA THR A 129 -1.71 -15.98 -8.61
C THR A 129 -0.56 -15.27 -9.33
N ILE A 130 0.24 -14.48 -8.63
CA ILE A 130 1.30 -13.64 -9.20
C ILE A 130 2.44 -14.53 -9.67
N LYS A 131 2.51 -14.72 -10.98
CA LYS A 131 3.66 -15.35 -11.64
C LYS A 131 4.82 -14.35 -11.65
N GLY A 132 5.79 -14.56 -10.76
CA GLY A 132 6.98 -13.73 -10.65
C GLY A 132 8.23 -14.58 -10.41
N PHE A 133 9.38 -14.02 -10.77
CA PHE A 133 10.69 -14.62 -10.49
C PHE A 133 11.23 -14.01 -9.19
N VAL A 134 11.74 -14.85 -8.28
CA VAL A 134 12.45 -14.38 -7.09
C VAL A 134 13.80 -13.82 -7.56
N LEU A 135 14.09 -12.56 -7.23
CA LEU A 135 15.32 -11.88 -7.67
C LEU A 135 16.60 -12.44 -7.03
N PHE A 136 16.46 -13.12 -5.89
CA PHE A 136 17.57 -13.68 -5.12
C PHE A 136 17.18 -15.05 -4.59
N ASP A 137 17.11 -16.04 -5.48
CA ASP A 137 17.43 -17.40 -5.06
C ASP A 137 18.95 -17.49 -4.86
N GLY A 138 19.39 -18.04 -3.74
CA GLY A 138 20.80 -18.43 -3.64
C GLY A 138 21.18 -19.41 -4.76
N PRO A 139 22.48 -19.65 -4.96
CA PRO A 139 23.25 -18.93 -5.98
C PRO A 139 22.63 -19.00 -7.39
N GLY A 140 21.72 -18.08 -7.71
CA GLY A 140 21.58 -17.48 -9.05
C GLY A 140 21.14 -18.38 -10.21
N ILE A 141 20.00 -19.08 -10.09
CA ILE A 141 19.42 -19.86 -11.21
C ILE A 141 17.89 -19.71 -11.24
N SER A 142 17.36 -18.49 -11.19
CA SER A 142 15.92 -18.30 -11.38
C SER A 142 15.54 -18.47 -12.87
N SER A 143 15.41 -19.72 -13.32
CA SER A 143 14.65 -20.15 -14.49
C SER A 143 13.47 -21.07 -14.12
N ILE A 144 13.13 -21.14 -12.83
CA ILE A 144 12.08 -22.01 -12.33
C ILE A 144 10.87 -21.16 -11.92
N LYS A 145 9.73 -21.47 -12.53
CA LYS A 145 8.42 -20.97 -12.15
C LYS A 145 8.02 -21.69 -10.86
N ILE A 146 8.37 -21.13 -9.72
CA ILE A 146 8.09 -21.73 -8.41
C ILE A 146 6.86 -21.04 -7.82
N ASP A 147 5.80 -21.81 -7.62
CA ASP A 147 4.56 -21.43 -6.95
C ASP A 147 4.65 -21.84 -5.46
N ASN A 148 5.83 -21.63 -4.85
CA ASN A 148 6.13 -22.08 -3.49
C ASN A 148 6.49 -20.86 -2.65
N TRP A 149 5.46 -20.18 -2.14
CA TRP A 149 5.58 -19.23 -1.04
C TRP A 149 5.63 -19.94 0.33
N TYR A 150 5.39 -21.25 0.36
CA TYR A 150 5.50 -22.11 1.53
C TYR A 150 6.37 -23.29 1.15
N ASP A 151 7.63 -23.28 1.55
CA ASP A 151 8.37 -24.49 1.92
C ASP A 151 9.49 -24.02 2.87
N ASP A 152 9.66 -24.78 3.96
CA ASP A 152 10.24 -24.41 5.26
C ASP A 152 11.69 -23.88 5.28
#